data_AF-A0A1H8PKP8-F1
#
_entry.id   AF-A0A1H8PKP8-F1
#
_cell.length_a   1.000
_cell.length_b   1.000
_cell.length_c   1.000
_cell.angle_alpha   90.00
_cell.angle_beta   90.00
_cell.angle_gamma   90.00
#
_symmetry.space_group_name_H-M   'P 1'
#
loop_
_entity.id
_entity.type
_entity.pdbx_description
1 polymer ?
#
loop_
_entity_poly.entity_id
_entity_poly.type
_entity_poly.pdbx_seq_one_letter_code
_entity_poly.pdbx_strand_id
1 'polypeptide(L)'
;MAAGAVRLRDEQGRMIFDSESFSNRVVYYERLQMSFGTDVTRTIPDLGDMSMIWVESEGALPPYSVNGNTVYVRGIGQTPIQVTIMAMSFG
;
A
#
# COMPACT_ATOMS: atom_id res chain seq x y z
N MET A 1 17.67 -3.79 18.75
CA MET A 1 17.87 -2.38 18.34
C MET A 1 16.49 -1.80 18.12
N ALA A 2 16.06 -0.83 18.94
CA ALA A 2 14.76 -0.19 18.75
C ALA A 2 14.85 0.73 17.52
N ALA A 3 14.03 0.49 16.51
CA ALA A 3 13.88 1.43 15.40
C ALA A 3 13.34 2.74 15.99
N GLY A 4 14.16 3.80 15.99
CA GLY A 4 13.78 5.09 16.54
C GLY A 4 12.62 5.68 15.74
N ALA A 5 11.58 6.12 16.43
CA ALA A 5 10.46 6.84 15.80
C ALA A 5 10.95 8.14 15.16
N VAL A 6 10.61 8.36 13.89
CA VAL A 6 10.88 9.58 13.14
C VAL A 6 9.64 10.47 13.19
N ARG A 7 9.78 11.66 13.76
CA ARG A 7 8.73 12.68 13.82
C ARG A 7 9.20 13.94 13.12
N LEU A 8 8.49 14.37 12.08
CA LEU A 8 8.72 15.64 11.39
C LEU A 8 7.67 16.65 11.82
N ARG A 9 8.12 17.86 12.15
CA ARG A 9 7.28 19.00 12.50
C ARG A 9 7.61 20.17 11.60
N ASP A 10 6.64 21.03 11.35
CA ASP A 10 6.89 22.30 10.67
C ASP A 10 7.56 23.31 11.61
N GLU A 11 7.90 24.49 11.07
CA GLU A 11 8.50 25.60 11.83
C GLU A 11 7.57 26.14 12.94
N GLN A 12 6.27 25.82 12.88
CA GLN A 12 5.24 26.21 13.84
C GLN A 12 4.99 25.10 14.88
N GLY A 13 5.73 23.99 14.82
CA GLY A 13 5.65 22.86 15.75
C GLY A 13 4.50 21.88 15.47
N ARG A 14 3.74 22.06 14.38
CA ARG A 14 2.67 21.14 13.95
C ARG A 14 3.29 19.86 13.39
N MET A 15 2.72 18.71 13.76
CA MET A 15 3.18 17.42 13.29
C MET A 15 2.85 17.26 11.79
N ILE A 16 3.88 17.12 10.96
CA ILE A 16 3.76 16.81 9.53
C ILE A 16 3.77 15.29 9.33
N PHE A 17 4.64 14.59 10.04
CA PHE A 17 4.83 13.15 9.93
C PHE A 17 5.21 12.57 11.28
N ASP A 18 4.66 11.40 11.59
CA ASP A 18 5.04 10.60 12.74
C ASP A 18 5.05 9.14 12.30
N SER A 19 6.25 8.54 12.28
CA SER A 19 6.44 7.20 11.78
C SER A 19 5.71 6.15 12.60
N GLU A 20 5.49 6.39 13.90
CA GLU A 20 4.71 5.49 14.76
C GLU A 20 3.23 5.51 14.37
N SER A 21 2.69 6.71 14.14
CA SER A 21 1.35 6.90 13.60
C SER A 21 1.22 6.28 12.20
N PHE A 22 2.24 6.39 11.35
CA PHE A 22 2.25 5.77 10.03
C PHE A 22 2.20 4.23 10.12
N SER A 23 3.04 3.61 10.96
CA SER A 23 3.00 2.15 11.15
C SER A 23 1.69 1.65 11.76
N ASN A 24 1.05 2.42 12.64
CA ASN A 24 -0.27 2.07 13.18
C ASN A 24 -1.41 2.24 12.16
N ARG A 25 -1.21 3.07 11.13
CA ARG A 25 -2.22 3.33 10.10
C ARG A 25 -2.17 2.30 8.97
N VAL A 26 -1.03 1.68 8.70
CA VAL A 26 -0.95 0.58 7.72
C VAL A 26 -1.62 -0.65 8.30
N VAL A 27 -2.86 -0.91 7.87
CA VAL A 27 -3.67 -2.06 8.32
C VAL A 27 -3.48 -3.29 7.45
N TYR A 28 -2.92 -3.12 6.26
CA TYR A 28 -2.63 -4.22 5.35
C TYR A 28 -1.39 -3.93 4.51
N TYR A 29 -0.58 -4.97 4.32
CA TYR A 29 0.61 -4.95 3.49
C TYR A 29 0.79 -6.33 2.86
N GLU A 30 0.75 -6.40 1.54
CA GLU A 30 1.05 -7.63 0.79
C GLU A 30 1.96 -7.33 -0.39
N ARG A 31 3.00 -8.15 -0.54
CA ARG A 31 3.92 -8.08 -1.68
C ARG A 31 3.72 -9.31 -2.55
N LEU A 32 3.33 -9.07 -3.79
CA LEU A 32 2.94 -10.06 -4.78
C LEU A 32 4.00 -10.17 -5.86
N GLN A 33 4.46 -11.39 -6.13
CA GLN A 33 5.20 -11.68 -7.35
C GLN A 33 4.19 -12.01 -8.45
N MET A 34 4.02 -11.09 -9.39
CA MET A 34 3.15 -11.31 -10.53
C MET A 34 3.86 -12.14 -11.59
N SER A 35 3.25 -13.28 -11.92
CA SER A 35 3.70 -14.11 -13.03
C SER A 35 3.14 -13.58 -14.35
N PHE A 36 3.85 -13.86 -15.43
CA PHE A 36 3.47 -13.46 -16.79
C PHE A 36 2.02 -13.82 -17.10
N GLY A 37 1.23 -12.83 -17.55
CA GLY A 37 -0.15 -13.03 -17.99
C GLY A 37 -1.13 -13.51 -16.92
N THR A 38 -0.77 -13.46 -15.63
CA THR A 38 -1.64 -13.91 -14.54
C THR A 38 -2.30 -12.73 -13.85
N ASP A 39 -3.62 -12.69 -13.85
CA ASP A 39 -4.41 -11.71 -13.11
C ASP A 39 -4.44 -12.06 -11.62
N VAL A 40 -4.38 -11.03 -10.78
CA VAL A 40 -4.46 -11.19 -9.32
C VAL A 40 -5.57 -10.29 -8.78
N THR A 41 -6.39 -10.86 -7.90
CA THR A 41 -7.36 -10.11 -7.12
C THR A 41 -7.02 -10.25 -5.64
N ARG A 42 -7.06 -9.13 -4.91
CA ARG A 42 -6.84 -9.07 -3.46
C ARG A 42 -7.91 -8.24 -2.79
N THR A 43 -8.58 -8.84 -1.82
CA THR A 43 -9.55 -8.17 -0.97
C THR A 43 -8.92 -7.93 0.39
N ILE A 44 -8.93 -6.68 0.84
CA ILE A 44 -8.36 -6.27 2.11
C ILE A 44 -9.46 -6.37 3.17
N PRO A 45 -9.36 -7.31 4.13
CA PRO A 45 -10.34 -7.42 5.20
C PRO A 45 -10.23 -6.22 6.15
N ASP A 46 -11.35 -5.87 6.77
CA ASP A 46 -11.43 -4.86 7.84
C ASP A 46 -10.92 -3.45 7.45
N LEU A 47 -10.95 -3.14 6.15
CA LEU A 47 -10.64 -1.80 5.67
C LEU A 47 -11.80 -0.86 6.02
N GLY A 48 -11.55 0.09 6.92
CA GLY A 48 -12.54 1.09 7.33
C GLY A 48 -12.88 2.10 6.23
N ASP A 49 -13.93 2.89 6.46
CA ASP A 49 -14.44 3.87 5.49
C ASP A 49 -13.47 5.03 5.23
N MET A 50 -12.63 5.38 6.22
CA MET A 50 -11.57 6.38 6.09
C MET A 50 -10.24 5.69 5.79
N SER A 51 -10.09 5.19 4.58
CA SER A 51 -8.91 4.46 4.16
C SER A 51 -8.39 4.85 2.78
N MET A 52 -7.13 4.52 2.53
CA MET A 52 -6.49 4.63 1.23
C MET A 52 -5.76 3.34 0.91
N ILE A 53 -5.99 2.85 -0.31
CA ILE A 53 -5.22 1.76 -0.88
C ILE A 53 -4.15 2.37 -1.78
N TRP A 54 -2.91 1.96 -1.55
CA TRP A 54 -1.75 2.33 -2.33
C TRP A 54 -1.19 1.09 -3.03
N VAL A 55 -0.94 1.19 -4.33
CA VAL A 55 -0.36 0.10 -5.13
C VAL A 55 0.91 0.63 -5.79
N GLU A 56 2.01 -0.08 -5.59
CA GLU A 56 3.32 0.25 -6.15
C GLU A 56 3.97 -0.99 -6.76
N SER A 57 4.99 -0.77 -7.60
CA SER A 57 5.76 -1.86 -8.21
C SER A 57 7.24 -1.50 -8.32
N GLU A 58 8.10 -2.52 -8.31
CA GLU A 58 9.55 -2.33 -8.54
C GLU A 58 9.90 -2.07 -10.02
N GLY A 59 8.93 -2.22 -10.92
CA GLY A 59 9.04 -1.92 -12.35
C GLY A 59 7.87 -1.09 -12.85
N ALA A 60 7.54 -1.22 -14.14
CA ALA A 60 6.35 -0.60 -14.70
C ALA A 60 5.10 -1.14 -14.00
N LEU A 61 4.30 -0.25 -13.42
CA LEU A 61 3.08 -0.62 -12.72
C LEU A 61 2.07 -1.16 -13.75
N PRO A 62 1.59 -2.41 -13.59
CA PRO A 62 0.63 -2.98 -14.51
C PRO A 62 -0.72 -2.26 -14.33
N PRO A 63 -1.60 -2.31 -15.33
CA PRO A 63 -2.95 -1.80 -15.17
C PRO A 63 -3.62 -2.46 -13.96
N TYR A 64 -4.10 -1.64 -13.05
CA TYR A 64 -4.82 -2.08 -11.87
C TYR A 64 -6.07 -1.24 -11.69
N SER A 65 -7.03 -1.78 -10.94
CA SER A 65 -8.21 -1.07 -10.50
C SER A 65 -8.46 -1.37 -9.03
N VAL A 66 -9.09 -0.41 -8.36
CA VAL A 66 -9.52 -0.54 -6.96
C VAL A 66 -11.02 -0.33 -6.94
N ASN A 67 -11.74 -1.27 -6.35
CA ASN A 67 -13.18 -1.21 -6.15
C ASN A 67 -13.51 -1.54 -4.70
N GLY A 68 -13.89 -0.52 -3.93
CA GLY A 68 -14.03 -0.63 -2.47
C GLY A 68 -12.71 -1.09 -1.84
N ASN A 69 -12.75 -2.19 -1.10
CA ASN A 69 -11.59 -2.80 -0.45
C ASN A 69 -10.87 -3.85 -1.31
N THR A 70 -11.22 -3.97 -2.60
CA THR A 70 -10.66 -4.99 -3.49
C THR A 70 -9.80 -4.35 -4.58
N VAL A 71 -8.58 -4.86 -4.71
CA VAL A 71 -7.62 -4.50 -5.75
C VAL A 71 -7.59 -5.61 -6.79
N TYR A 72 -7.79 -5.23 -8.05
CA TYR A 72 -7.55 -6.11 -9.19
C TYR A 72 -6.32 -5.62 -9.94
N VAL A 73 -5.35 -6.50 -10.13
CA VAL A 73 -4.12 -6.22 -10.87
C VAL A 73 -4.08 -7.14 -12.08
N ARG A 74 -4.03 -6.55 -13.28
CA ARG A 74 -4.02 -7.31 -14.52
C ARG A 74 -2.61 -7.85 -14.79
N GLY A 75 -2.52 -9.14 -15.05
CA GLY A 75 -1.31 -9.77 -15.55
C GLY A 75 -1.04 -9.30 -16.97
N ILE A 76 -0.05 -8.43 -17.13
CA ILE A 76 0.44 -8.07 -18.46
C ILE A 76 1.43 -9.13 -18.94
N GLY A 77 1.52 -9.30 -20.26
CA GLY A 77 2.50 -10.16 -20.91
C GLY A 77 3.92 -9.60 -20.86
N GLN A 78 4.37 -9.18 -19.67
CA GLN A 78 5.73 -8.70 -19.41
C GLN A 78 6.43 -9.62 -18.40
N THR A 79 7.74 -9.38 -18.24
CA THR A 79 8.57 -10.08 -17.25
C THR A 79 7.93 -10.05 -15.85
N PRO A 80 8.19 -11.05 -15.00
CA PRO A 80 7.68 -11.05 -13.64
C PRO A 80 8.02 -9.75 -12.91
N ILE A 81 7.01 -9.13 -12.29
CA ILE A 81 7.17 -7.89 -11.53
C ILE A 81 6.69 -8.10 -10.10
N GLN A 82 7.30 -7.39 -9.18
CA GLN A 82 6.83 -7.33 -7.80
C GLN A 82 5.91 -6.14 -7.65
N VAL A 83 4.70 -6.41 -7.16
CA VAL A 83 3.67 -5.42 -6.87
C VAL A 83 3.42 -5.44 -5.37
N THR A 84 3.48 -4.29 -4.73
CA THR A 84 3.13 -4.14 -3.31
C THR A 84 1.77 -3.46 -3.23
N ILE A 85 0.86 -4.06 -2.47
CA ILE A 85 -0.43 -3.49 -2.12
C ILE A 85 -0.37 -3.12 -0.64
N MET A 86 -0.64 -1.86 -0.34
CA MET A 86 -0.70 -1.34 1.02
C MET A 86 -2.06 -0.69 1.26
N ALA A 87 -2.61 -0.90 2.44
CA ALA A 87 -3.82 -0.22 2.85
C ALA A 87 -3.57 0.54 4.15
N MET A 88 -3.97 1.80 4.16
CA MET A 88 -3.84 2.71 5.28
C MET A 88 -5.22 3.12 5.77
N SER A 89 -5.47 3.00 7.07
CA SER A 89 -6.62 3.58 7.76
C SER A 89 -6.23 4.92 8.38
N PHE A 90 -7.12 5.90 8.39
CA PHE A 90 -6.88 7.23 8.97
C PHE A 90 -7.65 7.49 10.28
N GLY A 91 -8.45 6.54 10.74
CA GLY A 91 -9.28 6.66 11.95
C GLY A 91 -10.60 5.95 11.81
#